data_AF-A0A533Y7U8-F1
#
_entry.id   AF-A0A533Y7U8-F1
#
_cell.length_a   1.000
_cell.length_b   1.000
_cell.length_c   1.000
_cell.angle_alpha   90.00
_cell.angle_beta   90.00
_cell.angle_gamma   90.00
#
_symmetry.space_group_name_H-M   'P 1'
#
loop_
_entity.id
_entity.type
_entity.pdbx_description
1 polymer ?
#
loop_
_entity_poly.entity_id
_entity_poly.type
_entity_poly.pdbx_seq_one_letter_code
_entity_poly.pdbx_strand_id
1 'polypeptide(L)'
;MVITSSGASLGEIETLGVLAGGLDAVLERPLDEARFLAALQQVLAKRKLLTPSSIMGAAQAISNREHSVELAARTILFTDVRGSTQLLETTTTQMFFKELNYKLTQQVAVVRQFSGDVVKFTGDGLMASFQGFDRLTQAVRCALKILELEKEQAYQHLSMPFGQGLCDGLVVCGFVGEEKHERPDIFGWPVHLAARLCGHAPAGTLLMKKKDFDRIDPDGIPHAHAGFLEFRGMKEPVECVQVGLLAPTEPLHHG
;
A
#
# COMPACT_ATOMS: atom_id res chain seq x y z
N MET A 1 14.26 -13.79 0.89
CA MET A 1 13.47 -13.33 -0.29
C MET A 1 14.03 -12.00 -0.76
N VAL A 2 14.66 -11.96 -1.95
CA VAL A 2 15.17 -10.70 -2.52
C VAL A 2 14.26 -10.30 -3.67
N ILE A 3 13.64 -9.12 -3.57
CA ILE A 3 12.88 -8.51 -4.67
C ILE A 3 13.85 -7.57 -5.40
N THR A 4 14.28 -7.93 -6.60
CA THR A 4 15.19 -7.08 -7.38
C THR A 4 14.40 -6.09 -8.22
N SER A 5 14.97 -4.89 -8.42
CA SER A 5 14.50 -3.90 -9.41
C SER A 5 15.21 -4.13 -10.74
N SER A 6 14.54 -3.75 -11.83
CA SER A 6 15.01 -3.85 -13.22
C SER A 6 16.42 -3.30 -13.40
N GLY A 7 17.42 -4.15 -13.65
CA GLY A 7 18.76 -3.70 -13.98
C GLY A 7 19.86 -4.77 -13.95
N ALA A 8 19.75 -5.79 -13.11
CA ALA A 8 20.72 -6.90 -13.06
C ALA A 8 20.22 -8.11 -13.87
N SER A 9 21.12 -8.76 -14.61
CA SER A 9 20.79 -10.01 -15.31
C SER A 9 20.57 -11.15 -14.32
N LEU A 10 19.72 -12.12 -14.68
CA LEU A 10 19.38 -13.25 -13.79
C LEU A 10 20.62 -13.98 -13.26
N GLY A 11 21.65 -14.13 -14.12
CA GLY A 11 22.91 -14.78 -13.76
C GLY A 11 23.76 -13.99 -12.76
N GLU A 12 23.73 -12.65 -12.80
CA GLU A 12 24.43 -11.81 -11.81
C GLU A 12 23.77 -11.91 -10.43
N ILE A 13 22.44 -12.00 -10.39
CA ILE A 13 21.65 -12.13 -9.17
C ILE A 13 21.86 -13.51 -8.52
N GLU A 14 21.84 -14.58 -9.32
CA GLU A 14 22.13 -15.94 -8.81
C GLU A 14 23.54 -16.05 -8.24
N THR A 15 24.53 -15.44 -8.91
CA THR A 15 25.93 -15.45 -8.47
C THR A 15 26.10 -14.67 -7.15
N LEU A 16 25.47 -13.50 -7.01
CA LEU A 16 25.45 -12.73 -5.76
C LEU A 16 24.72 -13.48 -4.63
N GLY A 17 23.68 -14.24 -4.96
CA GLY A 17 22.93 -15.06 -4.01
C GLY A 17 23.68 -16.24 -3.43
N VAL A 18 24.49 -16.89 -4.25
CA VAL A 18 25.39 -17.98 -3.83
C VAL A 18 26.50 -17.42 -2.94
N LEU A 19 27.02 -16.22 -3.25
CA LEU A 19 28.05 -15.55 -2.44
C LEU A 19 27.54 -15.04 -1.10
N ALA A 20 26.27 -14.62 -1.02
CA ALA A 20 25.64 -14.09 0.20
C ALA A 20 24.93 -15.15 1.07
N GLY A 21 24.89 -16.42 0.65
CA GLY A 21 24.33 -17.52 1.42
C GLY A 21 22.82 -17.44 1.72
N GLY A 22 22.03 -16.64 0.97
CA GLY A 22 20.69 -16.23 1.42
C GLY A 22 19.63 -15.95 0.34
N LEU A 23 19.74 -16.52 -0.85
CA LEU A 23 18.76 -16.28 -1.93
C LEU A 23 17.71 -17.41 -2.04
N ASP A 24 16.59 -17.24 -1.34
CA ASP A 24 15.51 -18.25 -1.33
C ASP A 24 14.66 -18.25 -2.62
N ALA A 25 14.40 -17.06 -3.18
CA ALA A 25 13.68 -16.85 -4.43
C ALA A 25 14.04 -15.47 -5.01
N VAL A 26 14.07 -15.41 -6.34
CA VAL A 26 14.19 -14.18 -7.13
C VAL A 26 12.81 -13.81 -7.63
N LEU A 27 12.35 -12.62 -7.27
CA LEU A 27 11.09 -12.07 -7.73
C LEU A 27 11.33 -11.02 -8.81
N GLU A 28 11.08 -11.38 -10.06
CA GLU A 28 11.12 -10.43 -11.17
C GLU A 28 9.88 -9.52 -11.16
N ARG A 29 10.11 -8.22 -11.38
CA ARG A 29 9.03 -7.27 -11.66
C ARG A 29 8.60 -7.41 -13.12
N PRO A 30 7.30 -7.30 -13.44
CA PRO A 30 6.20 -6.99 -12.54
C PRO A 30 5.63 -8.21 -11.78
N LEU A 31 5.38 -8.01 -10.48
CA LEU A 31 4.73 -8.99 -9.62
C LEU A 31 3.22 -8.84 -9.75
N ASP A 32 2.50 -9.95 -9.83
CA ASP A 32 1.06 -10.07 -9.65
C ASP A 32 0.78 -10.97 -8.44
N GLU A 33 -0.47 -11.04 -7.98
CA GLU A 33 -0.85 -11.83 -6.80
C GLU A 33 -0.45 -13.32 -6.96
N ALA A 34 -0.70 -13.90 -8.13
CA ALA A 34 -0.38 -15.30 -8.43
C ALA A 34 1.14 -15.57 -8.40
N ARG A 35 1.96 -14.70 -9.03
CA ARG A 35 3.43 -14.82 -9.00
C ARG A 35 4.00 -14.65 -7.61
N PHE A 36 3.46 -13.70 -6.85
CA PHE A 36 3.87 -13.51 -5.46
C PHE A 36 3.59 -14.78 -4.64
N LEU A 37 2.40 -15.36 -4.77
CA LEU A 37 2.05 -16.61 -4.09
C LEU A 37 2.91 -17.79 -4.55
N ALA A 38 3.16 -17.93 -5.84
CA ALA A 38 4.00 -18.99 -6.39
C ALA A 38 5.44 -18.92 -5.86
N ALA A 39 6.02 -17.71 -5.84
CA ALA A 39 7.35 -17.51 -5.28
C ALA A 39 7.39 -17.74 -3.77
N LEU A 40 6.35 -17.31 -3.06
CA LEU A 40 6.23 -17.57 -1.63
C LEU A 40 6.17 -19.07 -1.34
N GLN A 41 5.37 -19.82 -2.09
CA GLN A 41 5.33 -21.28 -1.99
C GLN A 41 6.71 -21.90 -2.20
N GLN A 42 7.47 -21.43 -3.19
CA GLN A 42 8.85 -21.90 -3.41
C GLN A 42 9.78 -21.59 -2.23
N VAL A 43 9.71 -20.39 -1.64
CA VAL A 43 10.52 -20.02 -0.46
C VAL A 43 10.15 -20.88 0.75
N LEU A 44 8.85 -21.02 1.04
CA LEU A 44 8.37 -21.78 2.20
C LEU A 44 8.69 -23.27 2.07
N ALA A 45 8.58 -23.84 0.87
CA ALA A 45 8.94 -25.23 0.59
C ALA A 45 10.45 -25.47 0.79
N LYS A 46 11.31 -24.58 0.28
CA LYS A 46 12.77 -24.70 0.44
C LYS A 46 13.22 -24.66 1.90
N ARG A 47 12.53 -23.88 2.75
CA ARG A 47 12.85 -23.76 4.17
C ARG A 47 12.25 -24.86 5.06
N LYS A 48 11.58 -25.88 4.50
CA LYS A 48 10.87 -26.94 5.24
C LYS A 48 9.90 -26.40 6.30
N LEU A 49 9.36 -25.19 6.10
CA LEU A 49 8.41 -24.55 7.03
C LEU A 49 6.96 -25.03 6.83
N LEU A 50 6.76 -26.05 5.98
CA LEU A 50 5.47 -26.70 5.77
C LEU A 50 5.48 -28.07 6.48
N THR A 51 5.15 -28.08 7.77
CA THR A 51 4.54 -29.26 8.41
C THR A 51 3.23 -28.83 9.11
N PRO A 52 2.16 -29.65 9.08
CA PRO A 52 0.84 -29.25 9.60
C PRO A 52 0.69 -29.07 11.12
N SER A 53 1.78 -29.00 11.91
CA SER A 53 1.69 -29.16 13.38
C SER A 53 2.45 -28.14 14.23
N SER A 54 2.97 -27.04 13.68
CA SER A 54 3.82 -26.10 14.44
C SER A 54 3.28 -24.67 14.52
N ILE A 55 2.00 -24.51 14.90
CA ILE A 55 1.45 -23.22 15.35
C ILE A 55 1.60 -23.05 16.87
N MET A 56 1.93 -24.11 17.62
CA MET A 56 2.03 -24.08 19.09
C MET A 56 3.48 -24.19 19.59
N GLY A 57 4.32 -23.24 19.18
CA GLY A 57 5.72 -23.08 19.62
C GLY A 57 6.08 -21.64 19.97
N ALA A 58 5.08 -20.82 20.30
CA ALA A 58 5.16 -19.37 20.45
C ALA A 58 5.92 -18.86 21.70
N ALA A 59 6.75 -19.67 22.37
CA ALA A 59 7.44 -19.27 23.61
C ALA A 59 8.96 -19.53 23.66
N GLN A 60 9.57 -20.20 22.66
CA GLN A 60 11.01 -20.54 22.69
C GLN A 60 11.84 -19.95 21.54
N ALA A 61 11.26 -19.13 20.65
CA ALA A 61 11.94 -18.57 19.48
C ALA A 61 12.43 -17.11 19.66
N ILE A 62 12.47 -16.59 20.90
CA ILE A 62 12.92 -15.22 21.20
C ILE A 62 14.47 -15.10 21.22
N SER A 63 15.22 -16.18 20.99
CA SER A 63 16.69 -16.16 21.09
C SER A 63 17.49 -16.20 19.78
N ASN A 64 16.87 -16.28 18.60
CA ASN A 64 17.60 -16.20 17.31
C ASN A 64 16.90 -15.20 16.39
N ARG A 65 17.45 -13.98 16.30
CA ARG A 65 17.06 -12.96 15.31
C ARG A 65 17.53 -13.36 13.91
N GLU A 66 16.96 -14.43 13.36
CA GLU A 66 16.90 -14.54 11.90
C GLU A 66 15.73 -13.69 11.42
N HIS A 67 15.93 -12.96 10.32
CA HIS A 67 14.95 -12.14 9.60
C HIS A 67 13.60 -12.85 9.47
N SER A 68 12.76 -12.70 10.50
CA SER A 68 11.48 -13.38 10.58
C SER A 68 10.50 -12.63 9.69
N VAL A 69 9.95 -13.38 8.75
CA VAL A 69 9.02 -12.87 7.75
C VAL A 69 7.67 -13.51 8.03
N GLU A 70 6.64 -12.70 8.18
CA GLU A 70 5.27 -13.13 8.44
C GLU A 70 4.42 -12.91 7.18
N LEU A 71 3.71 -13.94 6.73
CA LEU A 71 2.65 -13.79 5.74
C LEU A 71 1.36 -13.41 6.44
N ALA A 72 0.78 -12.26 6.10
CA ALA A 72 -0.45 -11.77 6.70
C ALA A 72 -1.41 -11.23 5.65
N ALA A 73 -2.71 -11.34 5.92
CA ALA A 73 -3.72 -10.63 5.15
C ALA A 73 -3.82 -9.20 5.68
N ARG A 74 -3.57 -8.22 4.80
CA ARG A 74 -3.61 -6.79 5.13
C ARG A 74 -4.41 -6.02 4.09
N THR A 75 -5.05 -4.96 4.53
CA THR A 75 -5.53 -3.91 3.62
C THR A 75 -4.55 -2.75 3.69
N ILE A 76 -4.01 -2.36 2.55
CA ILE A 76 -3.02 -1.29 2.43
C ILE A 76 -3.70 -0.06 1.89
N LEU A 77 -3.51 1.07 2.55
CA LEU A 77 -3.98 2.39 2.13
C LEU A 77 -2.77 3.29 1.89
N PHE A 78 -2.73 3.94 0.74
CA PHE A 78 -1.84 5.06 0.45
C PHE A 78 -2.65 6.35 0.34
N THR A 79 -2.10 7.43 0.86
CA THR A 79 -2.54 8.80 0.57
C THR A 79 -1.38 9.55 -0.09
N ASP A 80 -1.71 10.55 -0.89
CA ASP A 80 -0.71 11.37 -1.57
C ASP A 80 -1.32 12.72 -1.99
N VAL A 81 -0.56 13.81 -1.89
CA VAL A 81 -1.07 15.15 -2.22
C VAL A 81 -1.22 15.28 -3.73
N ARG A 82 -2.29 15.95 -4.16
CA ARG A 82 -2.51 16.29 -5.57
C ARG A 82 -1.98 17.69 -5.84
N GLY A 83 -1.10 17.78 -6.83
CA GLY A 83 -0.47 19.03 -7.24
C GLY A 83 0.60 19.55 -6.27
N SER A 84 1.27 18.67 -5.51
CA SER A 84 2.28 19.08 -4.53
C SER A 84 3.44 19.85 -5.13
N THR A 85 3.87 19.51 -6.35
CA THR A 85 4.89 20.27 -7.08
C THR A 85 4.44 21.71 -7.34
N GLN A 86 3.22 21.91 -7.85
CA GLN A 86 2.68 23.25 -8.09
C GLN A 86 2.47 24.03 -6.78
N LEU A 87 2.09 23.35 -5.70
CA LEU A 87 1.96 23.97 -4.37
C LEU A 87 3.32 24.46 -3.84
N LEU A 88 4.39 23.69 -4.06
CA LEU A 88 5.75 24.09 -3.70
C LEU A 88 6.28 25.28 -4.50
N GLU A 89 5.81 25.48 -5.73
CA GLU A 89 6.16 26.65 -6.55
C GLU A 89 5.41 27.92 -6.14
N THR A 90 4.19 27.78 -5.63
CA THR A 90 3.29 28.90 -5.32
C THR A 90 3.24 29.27 -3.83
N THR A 91 3.86 28.47 -2.97
CA THR A 91 3.87 28.65 -1.51
C THR A 91 5.30 28.59 -0.97
N THR A 92 5.58 29.29 0.13
CA THR A 92 6.88 29.13 0.80
C THR A 92 7.05 27.72 1.34
N THR A 93 8.25 27.16 1.25
CA THR A 93 8.57 25.81 1.76
C THR A 93 8.15 25.63 3.22
N GLN A 94 8.32 26.65 4.06
CA GLN A 94 7.92 26.61 5.47
C GLN A 94 6.40 26.49 5.66
N MET A 95 5.61 27.24 4.89
CA MET A 95 4.16 27.18 4.93
C MET A 95 3.66 25.82 4.39
N PHE A 96 4.24 25.34 3.29
CA PHE A 96 3.93 24.02 2.75
C PHE A 96 4.16 22.91 3.77
N PHE A 97 5.34 22.89 4.41
CA PHE A 97 5.65 21.87 5.43
C PHE A 97 4.76 21.97 6.67
N LYS A 98 4.39 23.18 7.09
CA LYS A 98 3.47 23.37 8.21
C LYS A 98 2.09 22.78 7.91
N GLU A 99 1.58 23.06 6.72
CA GLU A 99 0.29 22.54 6.26
C GLU A 99 0.32 21.02 6.07
N LEU A 100 1.36 20.51 5.40
CA LEU A 100 1.55 19.08 5.20
C LEU A 100 1.60 18.34 6.54
N ASN A 101 2.39 18.83 7.51
CA ASN A 101 2.48 18.21 8.83
C ASN A 101 1.15 18.24 9.58
N TYR A 102 0.38 19.33 9.48
CA TYR A 102 -0.94 19.43 10.07
C TYR A 102 -1.89 18.36 9.48
N LYS A 103 -1.95 18.24 8.15
CA LYS A 103 -2.79 17.26 7.44
C LYS A 103 -2.38 15.82 7.74
N LEU A 104 -1.09 15.50 7.65
CA LEU A 104 -0.58 14.16 7.96
C LEU A 104 -0.83 13.77 9.42
N THR A 105 -0.75 14.73 10.36
CA THR A 105 -1.06 14.47 11.78
C THR A 105 -2.53 14.06 11.95
N GLN A 106 -3.45 14.72 11.24
CA GLN A 106 -4.87 14.35 11.27
C GLN A 106 -5.10 12.99 10.62
N GLN A 107 -4.47 12.70 9.47
CA GLN A 107 -4.58 11.38 8.84
C GLN A 107 -4.07 10.27 9.76
N VAL A 108 -2.95 10.47 10.46
CA VAL A 108 -2.44 9.52 11.46
C VAL A 108 -3.47 9.27 12.57
N ALA A 109 -4.14 10.32 13.06
CA ALA A 109 -5.17 10.19 14.09
C ALA A 109 -6.38 9.37 13.58
N VAL A 110 -6.82 9.62 12.34
CA VAL A 110 -7.92 8.87 11.71
C VAL A 110 -7.52 7.40 11.48
N VAL A 111 -6.32 7.14 10.95
CA VAL A 111 -5.80 5.77 10.77
C VAL A 111 -5.87 4.98 12.08
N ARG A 112 -5.41 5.59 13.19
CA ARG A 112 -5.48 4.98 14.52
C ARG A 112 -6.91 4.79 15.02
N GLN A 113 -7.81 5.74 14.76
CA GLN A 113 -9.22 5.65 15.13
C GLN A 113 -9.89 4.41 14.51
N PHE A 114 -9.51 4.04 13.29
CA PHE A 114 -10.00 2.86 12.58
C PHE A 114 -9.09 1.63 12.73
N SER A 115 -8.31 1.57 13.82
CA SER A 115 -7.44 0.42 14.15
C SER A 115 -6.40 0.06 13.07
N GLY A 116 -5.98 1.03 12.29
CA GLY A 116 -4.88 0.91 11.35
C GLY A 116 -3.56 1.39 11.95
N ASP A 117 -2.46 0.92 11.36
CA ASP A 117 -1.11 1.31 11.69
C ASP A 117 -0.48 2.10 10.53
N VAL A 118 0.10 3.26 10.84
CA VAL A 118 0.92 3.98 9.85
C VAL A 118 2.26 3.29 9.75
N VAL A 119 2.55 2.71 8.57
CA VAL A 119 3.79 1.99 8.29
C VAL A 119 4.93 2.97 8.06
N LYS A 120 4.70 3.96 7.20
CA LYS A 120 5.69 4.99 6.83
C LYS A 120 5.04 6.18 6.13
N PHE A 121 5.76 7.30 6.11
CA PHE A 121 5.46 8.43 5.24
C PHE A 121 6.16 8.26 3.89
N THR A 122 5.54 8.70 2.81
CA THR A 122 6.04 8.54 1.42
C THR A 122 6.41 9.86 0.77
N GLY A 123 6.74 10.88 1.57
CA GLY A 123 6.99 12.25 1.14
C GLY A 123 5.90 13.16 1.66
N ASP A 124 4.95 13.48 0.80
CA ASP A 124 3.73 14.26 1.06
C ASP A 124 2.51 13.40 1.40
N GLY A 125 2.68 12.08 1.47
CA GLY A 125 1.63 11.12 1.80
C GLY A 125 2.03 10.13 2.89
N LEU A 126 1.14 9.17 3.17
CA LEU A 126 1.42 8.05 4.07
C LEU A 126 1.00 6.70 3.49
N MET A 127 1.62 5.65 4.04
CA MET A 127 1.22 4.26 3.89
C MET A 127 0.68 3.76 5.22
N ALA A 128 -0.56 3.27 5.23
CA ALA A 128 -1.19 2.63 6.37
C ALA A 128 -1.54 1.16 6.06
N SER A 129 -1.60 0.35 7.11
CA SER A 129 -1.93 -1.07 7.05
C SER A 129 -3.01 -1.41 8.07
N PHE A 130 -3.99 -2.18 7.64
CA PHE A 130 -5.10 -2.65 8.47
C PHE A 130 -5.09 -4.17 8.54
N GLN A 131 -5.41 -4.71 9.71
CA GLN A 131 -5.38 -6.14 10.01
C GLN A 131 -6.67 -6.62 10.69
N GLY A 132 -6.84 -7.93 10.80
CA GLY A 132 -8.04 -8.55 11.37
C GLY A 132 -9.12 -8.85 10.35
N PHE A 133 -10.27 -9.30 10.85
CA PHE A 133 -11.41 -9.73 10.03
C PHE A 133 -12.03 -8.55 9.27
N ASP A 134 -12.23 -7.42 9.95
CA ASP A 134 -12.86 -6.21 9.39
C ASP A 134 -11.88 -5.24 8.70
N ARG A 135 -10.62 -5.66 8.47
CA ARG A 135 -9.54 -4.78 7.96
C ARG A 135 -9.93 -3.95 6.73
N LEU A 136 -10.66 -4.55 5.79
CA LEU A 136 -11.05 -3.92 4.55
C LEU A 136 -12.11 -2.84 4.81
N THR A 137 -13.14 -3.17 5.58
CA THR A 137 -14.18 -2.24 6.00
C THR A 137 -13.60 -1.08 6.82
N GLN A 138 -12.68 -1.37 7.75
CA GLN A 138 -12.01 -0.35 8.55
C GLN A 138 -11.14 0.59 7.68
N ALA A 139 -10.38 0.02 6.74
CA ALA A 139 -9.56 0.81 5.82
C ALA A 139 -10.40 1.72 4.92
N VAL A 140 -11.54 1.24 4.40
CA VAL A 140 -12.45 2.06 3.57
C VAL A 140 -13.12 3.15 4.41
N ARG A 141 -13.57 2.86 5.63
CA ARG A 141 -14.12 3.88 6.55
C ARG A 141 -13.08 4.92 6.94
N CYS A 142 -11.83 4.50 7.17
CA CYS A 142 -10.71 5.40 7.39
C CYS A 142 -10.51 6.35 6.21
N ALA A 143 -10.43 5.79 4.99
CA ALA A 143 -10.25 6.56 3.77
C ALA A 143 -11.36 7.60 3.58
N LEU A 144 -12.62 7.20 3.76
CA LEU A 144 -13.78 8.09 3.70
C LEU A 144 -13.72 9.20 4.74
N LYS A 145 -13.31 8.89 5.98
CA LYS A 145 -13.17 9.91 7.04
C LYS A 145 -12.07 10.91 6.72
N ILE A 146 -10.96 10.48 6.11
CA ILE A 146 -9.91 11.39 5.62
C ILE A 146 -10.49 12.35 4.56
N LEU A 147 -11.26 11.83 3.59
CA LEU A 147 -11.91 12.65 2.57
C LEU A 147 -12.91 13.66 3.16
N GLU A 148 -13.65 13.26 4.19
CA GLU A 148 -14.58 14.15 4.89
C GLU A 148 -13.85 15.31 5.57
N LEU A 149 -12.75 15.03 6.29
CA LEU A 149 -11.93 16.06 6.93
C LEU A 149 -11.32 17.03 5.91
N GLU A 150 -10.88 16.54 4.75
CA GLU A 150 -10.39 17.38 3.66
C GLU A 150 -11.47 18.34 3.16
N LYS A 151 -12.70 17.83 2.98
CA LYS A 151 -13.84 18.64 2.54
C LYS A 151 -14.16 19.74 3.56
N GLU A 152 -14.20 19.42 4.84
CA GLU A 152 -14.44 20.40 5.92
C GLU A 152 -13.39 21.53 5.91
N GLN A 153 -12.14 21.20 5.62
CA GLN A 153 -11.01 22.14 5.63
C GLN A 153 -10.87 22.94 4.34
N ALA A 154 -11.37 22.43 3.21
CA ALA A 154 -11.44 23.18 1.96
C ALA A 154 -12.28 24.46 2.13
N TYR A 155 -13.35 24.40 2.94
CA TYR A 155 -14.17 25.58 3.30
C TYR A 155 -13.41 26.61 4.15
N GLN A 156 -12.24 26.26 4.70
CA GLN A 156 -11.40 27.15 5.52
C GLN A 156 -10.18 27.69 4.74
N HIS A 157 -10.17 27.57 3.41
CA HIS A 157 -9.07 27.99 2.51
C HIS A 157 -7.72 27.26 2.73
N LEU A 158 -7.74 26.11 3.39
CA LEU A 158 -6.58 25.22 3.59
C LEU A 158 -6.68 24.01 2.65
N SER A 159 -6.52 24.26 1.35
CA SER A 159 -6.71 23.23 0.32
C SER A 159 -5.39 22.58 -0.10
N MET A 160 -5.07 21.47 0.55
CA MET A 160 -4.07 20.50 0.12
C MET A 160 -4.81 19.18 -0.15
N PRO A 161 -5.38 18.99 -1.36
CA PRO A 161 -6.21 17.84 -1.66
C PRO A 161 -5.35 16.57 -1.76
N PHE A 162 -5.88 15.42 -1.33
CA PHE A 162 -5.21 14.14 -1.49
C PHE A 162 -5.95 13.24 -2.48
N GLY A 163 -5.21 12.36 -3.14
CA GLY A 163 -5.75 11.14 -3.73
C GLY A 163 -5.42 9.96 -2.83
N GLN A 164 -6.26 8.93 -2.86
CA GLN A 164 -6.07 7.73 -2.05
C GLN A 164 -6.14 6.46 -2.90
N GLY A 165 -5.35 5.46 -2.52
CA GLY A 165 -5.35 4.15 -3.17
C GLY A 165 -5.39 3.03 -2.14
N LEU A 166 -6.29 2.07 -2.33
CA LEU A 166 -6.48 0.96 -1.40
C LEU A 166 -6.47 -0.39 -2.09
N CYS A 167 -5.78 -1.35 -1.48
CA CYS A 167 -5.79 -2.73 -1.93
C CYS A 167 -5.75 -3.70 -0.75
N ASP A 168 -6.69 -4.65 -0.72
CA ASP A 168 -6.65 -5.81 0.16
C ASP A 168 -5.91 -6.97 -0.48
N GLY A 169 -5.15 -7.71 0.33
CA GLY A 169 -4.55 -8.97 -0.09
C GLY A 169 -3.51 -9.51 0.86
N LEU A 170 -2.82 -10.57 0.43
CA LEU A 170 -1.72 -11.16 1.18
C LEU A 170 -0.43 -10.35 0.98
N VAL A 171 0.24 -10.07 2.09
CA VAL A 171 1.50 -9.34 2.15
C VAL A 171 2.50 -10.05 3.04
N VAL A 172 3.75 -9.71 2.84
CA VAL A 172 4.88 -10.13 3.65
C VAL A 172 5.26 -8.97 4.58
N CYS A 173 5.16 -9.21 5.89
CA CYS A 173 5.67 -8.32 6.93
C CYS A 173 7.05 -8.80 7.37
N GLY A 174 8.01 -7.89 7.54
CA GLY A 174 9.34 -8.26 8.02
C GLY A 174 10.19 -7.06 8.37
N PHE A 175 11.36 -7.32 8.94
CA PHE A 175 12.35 -6.30 9.26
C PHE A 175 13.28 -6.06 8.08
N VAL A 176 13.49 -4.79 7.71
CA VAL A 176 14.36 -4.38 6.61
C VAL A 176 15.32 -3.30 7.09
N GLY A 177 16.61 -3.48 6.78
CA GLY A 177 17.68 -2.56 7.11
C GLY A 177 18.98 -3.30 7.43
N GLU A 178 20.01 -2.56 7.81
CA GLU A 178 21.21 -3.13 8.42
C GLU A 178 20.88 -3.65 9.83
N GLU A 179 21.56 -4.68 10.32
CA GLU A 179 21.26 -5.36 11.60
C GLU A 179 21.00 -4.44 12.81
N LYS A 180 21.60 -3.24 12.82
CA LYS A 180 21.47 -2.24 13.90
C LYS A 180 20.35 -1.21 13.67
N HIS A 181 19.80 -1.13 12.46
CA HIS A 181 18.84 -0.11 12.03
C HIS A 181 17.64 -0.71 11.27
N GLU A 182 17.35 -2.00 11.47
CA GLU A 182 16.19 -2.62 10.86
C GLU A 182 14.89 -1.97 11.33
N ARG A 183 13.94 -1.84 10.41
CA ARG A 183 12.58 -1.35 10.69
C ARG A 183 11.56 -2.34 10.16
N PRO A 184 10.42 -2.53 10.85
CA PRO A 184 9.33 -3.31 10.30
C PRO A 184 8.80 -2.61 9.04
N ASP A 185 8.58 -3.38 7.98
CA ASP A 185 8.01 -2.92 6.73
C ASP A 185 7.14 -4.02 6.09
N ILE A 186 6.33 -3.63 5.11
CA ILE A 186 5.35 -4.49 4.46
C ILE A 186 5.60 -4.49 2.95
N PHE A 187 5.67 -5.68 2.38
CA PHE A 187 5.92 -5.93 0.96
C PHE A 187 4.85 -6.81 0.34
N GLY A 188 4.68 -6.67 -0.96
CA GLY A 188 3.82 -7.56 -1.73
C GLY A 188 3.07 -6.82 -2.82
N TRP A 189 2.40 -7.60 -3.66
CA TRP A 189 1.59 -7.05 -4.74
C TRP A 189 0.54 -6.04 -4.27
N PRO A 190 -0.21 -6.26 -3.16
CA PRO A 190 -1.18 -5.28 -2.67
C PRO A 190 -0.57 -3.92 -2.35
N VAL A 191 0.67 -3.88 -1.83
CA VAL A 191 1.38 -2.63 -1.53
C VAL A 191 1.67 -1.86 -2.82
N HIS A 192 2.16 -2.55 -3.84
CA HIS A 192 2.45 -1.92 -5.14
C HIS A 192 1.18 -1.44 -5.83
N LEU A 193 0.12 -2.24 -5.83
CA LEU A 193 -1.15 -1.83 -6.44
C LEU A 193 -1.79 -0.66 -5.71
N ALA A 194 -1.84 -0.67 -4.38
CA ALA A 194 -2.38 0.45 -3.60
C ALA A 194 -1.64 1.77 -3.91
N ALA A 195 -0.31 1.73 -4.04
CA ALA A 195 0.48 2.90 -4.44
C ALA A 195 0.15 3.38 -5.87
N ARG A 196 -0.08 2.46 -6.82
CA ARG A 196 -0.47 2.82 -8.20
C ARG A 196 -1.88 3.38 -8.28
N LEU A 197 -2.84 2.76 -7.59
CA LEU A 197 -4.20 3.26 -7.44
C LEU A 197 -4.18 4.67 -6.86
N CYS A 198 -3.38 4.89 -5.81
CA CYS A 198 -3.22 6.20 -5.21
C CYS A 198 -2.78 7.21 -6.27
N GLY A 199 -1.68 6.95 -6.97
CA GLY A 199 -1.17 7.85 -8.02
C GLY A 199 -2.13 8.15 -9.19
N HIS A 200 -3.18 7.33 -9.40
CA HIS A 200 -4.21 7.57 -10.41
C HIS A 200 -5.49 8.18 -9.84
N ALA A 201 -5.65 8.18 -8.51
CA ALA A 201 -6.85 8.68 -7.87
C ALA A 201 -6.95 10.20 -8.01
N PRO A 202 -8.08 10.72 -8.55
CA PRO A 202 -8.36 12.15 -8.53
C PRO A 202 -8.33 12.74 -7.11
N ALA A 203 -8.16 14.06 -7.04
CA ALA A 203 -8.24 14.81 -5.79
C ALA A 203 -9.58 14.57 -5.07
N GLY A 204 -9.53 14.29 -3.77
CA GLY A 204 -10.72 14.05 -2.95
C GLY A 204 -11.39 12.70 -3.19
N THR A 205 -10.66 11.72 -3.74
CA THR A 205 -11.20 10.40 -4.04
C THR A 205 -10.30 9.25 -3.60
N LEU A 206 -10.91 8.08 -3.47
CA LEU A 206 -10.26 6.81 -3.26
C LEU A 206 -10.44 5.93 -4.50
N LEU A 207 -9.35 5.37 -5.02
CA LEU A 207 -9.40 4.27 -5.98
C LEU A 207 -9.10 2.93 -5.30
N MET A 208 -9.92 1.93 -5.61
CA MET A 208 -9.73 0.55 -5.16
C MET A 208 -10.20 -0.45 -6.21
N LYS A 209 -9.74 -1.70 -6.10
CA LYS A 209 -10.22 -2.77 -6.98
C LYS A 209 -11.71 -2.99 -6.80
N LYS A 210 -12.45 -3.21 -7.89
CA LYS A 210 -13.87 -3.59 -7.83
C LYS A 210 -14.09 -4.84 -6.98
N LYS A 211 -13.22 -5.86 -7.11
CA LYS A 211 -13.30 -7.09 -6.30
C LYS A 211 -13.22 -6.88 -4.79
N ASP A 212 -12.52 -5.84 -4.35
CA ASP A 212 -12.46 -5.49 -2.93
C ASP A 212 -13.71 -4.71 -2.52
N PHE A 213 -14.21 -3.83 -3.40
CA PHE A 213 -15.42 -3.07 -3.16
C PHE A 213 -16.66 -3.97 -3.04
N ASP A 214 -16.75 -5.00 -3.89
CA ASP A 214 -17.86 -5.97 -3.85
C ASP A 214 -17.91 -6.82 -2.57
N ARG A 215 -16.87 -6.76 -1.72
CA ARG A 215 -16.79 -7.48 -0.43
C ARG A 215 -17.23 -6.63 0.76
N ILE A 216 -17.57 -5.37 0.55
CA ILE A 216 -18.10 -4.48 1.58
C ILE A 216 -19.54 -4.09 1.26
N ASP A 217 -20.28 -3.64 2.27
CA ASP A 217 -21.61 -3.06 2.08
C ASP A 217 -21.46 -1.67 1.42
N PRO A 218 -21.95 -1.48 0.18
CA PRO A 218 -21.84 -0.20 -0.51
C PRO A 218 -22.86 0.84 -0.03
N ASP A 219 -23.84 0.46 0.80
CA ASP A 219 -24.93 1.35 1.20
C ASP A 219 -24.39 2.61 1.91
N GLY A 220 -24.75 3.77 1.37
CA GLY A 220 -24.32 5.06 1.89
C GLY A 220 -22.90 5.49 1.50
N ILE A 221 -22.18 4.72 0.67
CA ILE A 221 -20.85 5.09 0.16
C ILE A 221 -20.98 5.67 -1.25
N PRO A 222 -20.72 6.97 -1.49
CA PRO A 222 -20.71 7.53 -2.84
C PRO A 222 -19.60 6.91 -3.69
N HIS A 223 -19.95 6.30 -4.83
CA HIS A 223 -18.99 5.61 -5.69
C HIS A 223 -19.41 5.58 -7.16
N ALA A 224 -18.45 5.39 -8.05
CA ALA A 224 -18.65 5.21 -9.48
C ALA A 224 -17.68 4.14 -10.02
N HIS A 225 -18.08 3.47 -11.10
CA HIS A 225 -17.18 2.59 -11.85
C HIS A 225 -16.08 3.43 -12.50
N ALA A 226 -14.82 3.06 -12.28
CA ALA A 226 -13.66 3.76 -12.83
C ALA A 226 -13.08 3.04 -14.06
N GLY A 227 -13.73 1.97 -14.53
CA GLY A 227 -13.24 1.19 -15.66
C GLY A 227 -12.10 0.23 -15.31
N PHE A 228 -11.49 -0.30 -16.37
CA PHE A 228 -10.26 -1.08 -16.29
C PHE A 228 -9.06 -0.14 -16.45
N LEU A 229 -8.25 -0.04 -15.41
CA LEU A 229 -7.06 0.82 -15.40
C LEU A 229 -5.80 -0.01 -15.64
N GLU A 230 -4.93 0.50 -16.50
CA GLU A 230 -3.61 -0.06 -16.76
C GLU A 230 -2.57 0.60 -15.86
N PHE A 231 -1.74 -0.22 -15.22
CA PHE A 231 -0.68 0.28 -14.34
C PHE A 231 0.68 -0.16 -14.85
N ARG A 232 1.65 0.77 -14.83
CA ARG A 232 3.04 0.47 -15.21
C ARG A 232 3.57 -0.72 -14.41
N GLY A 233 4.00 -1.74 -15.14
CA GLY A 233 4.47 -2.97 -14.52
C GLY A 233 3.33 -3.77 -13.89
N MET A 234 2.19 -3.87 -14.55
CA MET A 234 1.19 -4.89 -14.33
C MET A 234 0.79 -5.45 -15.70
N LYS A 235 0.57 -6.77 -15.78
CA LYS A 235 0.30 -7.42 -17.08
C LYS A 235 -1.14 -7.28 -17.52
N GLU A 236 -2.06 -7.20 -16.56
CA GLU A 236 -3.49 -7.17 -16.82
C GLU A 236 -4.07 -5.87 -16.27
N PRO A 237 -5.01 -5.23 -17.01
CA PRO A 237 -5.79 -4.13 -16.49
C PRO A 237 -6.55 -4.54 -15.23
N VAL A 238 -6.69 -3.62 -14.29
CA VAL A 238 -7.40 -3.86 -13.04
C VAL A 238 -8.72 -3.12 -13.07
N GLU A 239 -9.83 -3.83 -12.88
CA GLU A 239 -11.14 -3.20 -12.74
C GLU A 239 -11.23 -2.43 -11.42
N CYS A 240 -11.58 -1.15 -11.50
CA CYS A 240 -11.52 -0.22 -10.38
C CYS A 240 -12.86 0.47 -10.10
N VAL A 241 -13.04 0.84 -8.84
CA VAL A 241 -14.13 1.69 -8.36
C VAL A 241 -13.50 2.95 -7.76
N GLN A 242 -14.09 4.09 -8.09
CA GLN A 242 -13.80 5.36 -7.46
C GLN A 242 -14.82 5.64 -6.38
N VAL A 243 -14.36 5.93 -5.17
CA VAL A 243 -15.16 6.23 -3.99
C VAL A 243 -14.89 7.67 -3.55
N GLY A 244 -15.91 8.40 -3.11
CA GLY A 244 -15.78 9.76 -2.58
C GLY A 244 -16.41 10.83 -3.47
N LEU A 245 -15.81 12.03 -3.51
CA LEU A 245 -16.34 13.17 -4.27
C LEU A 245 -16.26 12.88 -5.78
N LEU A 246 -17.37 12.45 -6.36
CA LEU A 246 -17.50 12.29 -7.80
C LEU A 246 -17.66 13.69 -8.40
N ALA A 247 -16.61 14.21 -9.02
CA ALA A 247 -16.76 15.34 -9.94
C ALA A 247 -17.75 14.93 -11.06
N PRO A 248 -18.54 15.86 -11.61
CA PRO A 248 -19.29 15.58 -12.84
C PRO A 248 -18.28 15.09 -13.88
N THR A 249 -18.54 13.92 -14.45
CA THR A 249 -17.66 13.31 -15.46
C THR A 249 -17.55 14.24 -16.67
N GLU A 250 -16.46 14.99 -16.79
CA GLU A 250 -16.04 15.47 -18.10
C GLU A 250 -15.36 14.30 -18.83
N PRO A 251 -15.72 14.04 -20.09
CA PRO A 251 -15.19 12.90 -20.83
C PRO A 251 -13.68 13.02 -21.00
N LEU A 252 -12.96 11.96 -20.63
CA LEU A 252 -11.53 11.80 -20.93
C LEU A 252 -11.34 11.85 -22.45
N HIS A 253 -10.80 12.96 -22.94
CA HIS A 253 -10.35 13.06 -24.32
C HIS A 253 -9.11 12.17 -24.50
N HIS A 254 -9.28 11.06 -25.23
CA HIS A 254 -8.17 10.29 -25.77
C HIS A 254 -7.51 11.11 -26.89
N GLY A 255 -6.23 11.46 -26.70
CA GLY A 255 -5.33 12.00 -27.71
C GLY A 255 -4.15 11.06 -27.90
#